data_AF-A0A953UTY2-F1
#
_entry.id   AF-A0A953UTY2-F1
#
_cell.length_a   1.000
_cell.length_b   1.000
_cell.length_c   1.000
_cell.angle_alpha   90.00
_cell.angle_beta   90.00
_cell.angle_gamma   90.00
#
_symmetry.space_group_name_H-M   'P 1'
#
loop_
_entity.id
_entity.type
_entity.pdbx_description
1 polymer ?
#
loop_
_entity_poly.entity_id
_entity_poly.type
_entity_poly.pdbx_seq_one_letter_code
_entity_poly.pdbx_strand_id
1 'polypeptide(L)'
;MHHDLWDFDSAAAPALLDVMKDGRRIPAVAHIGKMGLMFIFDRTNGAPLFGLEERPVPQSNVPGEISSPTQPFPVKPEPIARISMKKEELPKGITPDSLRTVKTCGRSTNSKTLCRSARGN
;
A
#
# COMPACT_ATOMS: atom_id res chain seq x y z
N MET A 1 15.52 -6.78 -3.38
CA MET A 1 15.02 -6.69 -2.00
C MET A 1 14.33 -5.36 -1.87
N HIS A 2 13.05 -5.36 -1.50
CA HIS A 2 12.28 -4.13 -1.29
C HIS A 2 12.33 -3.79 0.19
N HIS A 3 12.75 -2.57 0.52
CA HIS A 3 12.86 -2.12 1.92
C HIS A 3 11.50 -1.61 2.41
N ASP A 4 10.99 -2.19 3.48
CA ASP A 4 9.79 -1.71 4.16
C ASP A 4 10.11 -0.49 5.02
N LEU A 5 9.22 0.51 4.96
CA LEU A 5 9.31 1.76 5.70
C LEU A 5 8.16 1.95 6.69
N TRP A 6 7.08 1.16 6.58
CA TRP A 6 5.79 1.47 7.20
C TRP A 6 5.23 0.35 8.08
N ASP A 7 6.08 -0.58 8.52
CA ASP A 7 5.65 -1.74 9.30
C ASP A 7 4.58 -2.55 8.54
N PHE A 8 4.76 -2.69 7.22
CA PHE A 8 3.92 -3.54 6.37
C PHE A 8 4.40 -5.00 6.40
N ASP A 9 4.58 -5.51 7.62
CA ASP A 9 4.96 -6.90 7.83
C ASP A 9 3.85 -7.89 7.41
N SER A 10 4.29 -9.15 7.31
CA SER A 10 3.42 -10.29 7.08
C SER A 10 2.77 -10.71 8.41
N ALA A 11 1.71 -10.04 8.81
CA ALA A 11 1.01 -10.34 10.07
C ALA A 11 0.10 -11.59 10.00
N ALA A 12 -0.52 -11.87 8.86
CA ALA A 12 -1.52 -12.94 8.75
C ALA A 12 -0.90 -14.29 8.37
N ALA A 13 -1.43 -15.37 8.95
CA ALA A 13 -1.09 -16.72 8.50
C ALA A 13 -1.55 -16.91 7.03
N PRO A 14 -0.70 -17.47 6.14
CA PRO A 14 -1.12 -17.81 4.79
C PRO A 14 -2.21 -18.88 4.78
N ALA A 15 -3.18 -18.76 3.87
CA ALA A 15 -4.24 -19.75 3.67
C ALA A 15 -3.93 -20.67 2.49
N LEU A 16 -4.08 -21.98 2.68
CA LEU A 16 -3.99 -22.97 1.59
C LEU A 16 -5.36 -23.18 0.97
N LEU A 17 -5.44 -23.14 -0.35
CA LEU A 17 -6.69 -23.29 -1.09
C LEU A 17 -6.46 -23.84 -2.48
N ASP A 18 -7.50 -24.38 -3.11
CA ASP A 18 -7.48 -24.81 -4.50
C ASP A 18 -8.16 -23.75 -5.37
N VAL A 19 -7.40 -23.16 -6.31
CA VAL A 19 -7.93 -22.16 -7.27
C VAL A 19 -8.28 -22.84 -8.59
N MET A 20 -9.48 -22.58 -9.10
CA MET A 20 -9.83 -22.93 -10.48
C MET A 20 -9.41 -21.79 -11.40
N LYS A 21 -8.46 -22.04 -12.31
CA LYS A 21 -8.00 -21.08 -13.31
C LYS A 21 -7.79 -21.78 -14.65
N ASP A 22 -8.33 -21.20 -15.72
CA ASP A 22 -8.20 -21.74 -17.09
C ASP A 22 -8.63 -23.23 -17.20
N GLY A 23 -9.69 -23.60 -16.47
CA GLY A 23 -10.22 -24.97 -16.41
C GLY A 23 -9.40 -25.97 -15.59
N ARG A 24 -8.28 -25.54 -14.97
CA ARG A 24 -7.41 -26.39 -14.15
C ARG A 24 -7.53 -26.02 -12.68
N ARG A 25 -7.49 -27.04 -11.82
CA ARG A 25 -7.37 -26.87 -10.38
C ARG A 25 -5.90 -26.71 -10.01
N ILE A 26 -5.55 -25.58 -9.40
CA ILE A 26 -4.19 -25.23 -9.02
C ILE A 26 -4.11 -25.15 -7.49
N PRO A 27 -3.20 -25.91 -6.83
CA PRO A 27 -2.97 -25.78 -5.41
C PRO A 27 -2.28 -24.44 -5.12
N ALA A 28 -2.92 -23.60 -4.33
CA ALA A 28 -2.50 -22.23 -4.10
C ALA A 28 -2.24 -21.94 -2.62
N VAL A 29 -1.46 -20.89 -2.40
CA VAL A 29 -1.35 -20.19 -1.12
C VAL A 29 -1.76 -18.74 -1.34
N ALA A 30 -2.69 -18.24 -0.52
CA ALA A 30 -3.05 -16.83 -0.47
C ALA A 30 -2.52 -16.21 0.82
N HIS A 31 -1.94 -15.02 0.70
CA HIS A 31 -1.47 -14.24 1.83
C HIS A 31 -2.01 -12.81 1.75
N ILE A 32 -2.44 -12.30 2.89
CA ILE A 32 -3.00 -10.97 3.05
C ILE A 32 -2.18 -10.26 4.13
N GLY A 33 -1.56 -9.13 3.77
CA GLY A 33 -0.74 -8.34 4.68
C GLY A 33 -1.45 -7.10 5.21
N LYS A 34 -0.75 -6.32 6.05
CA LYS A 34 -1.23 -5.03 6.59
C LYS A 34 -1.57 -3.99 5.50
N MET A 35 -1.05 -4.17 4.28
CA MET A 35 -1.36 -3.32 3.13
C MET A 35 -2.80 -3.46 2.61
N GLY A 36 -3.58 -4.45 3.06
CA GLY A 36 -4.92 -4.71 2.50
C GLY A 36 -4.89 -5.27 1.07
N LEU A 37 -3.74 -5.80 0.63
CA LEU A 37 -3.54 -6.48 -0.64
C LEU A 37 -3.49 -7.99 -0.42
N MET A 38 -4.05 -8.74 -1.38
CA MET A 38 -4.03 -10.20 -1.37
C MET A 38 -3.13 -10.72 -2.49
N PHE A 39 -2.11 -11.47 -2.11
CA PHE A 39 -1.19 -12.12 -3.04
C PHE A 39 -1.53 -13.61 -3.11
N ILE A 40 -1.64 -14.15 -4.32
CA ILE A 40 -2.01 -15.54 -4.54
C ILE A 40 -0.96 -16.20 -5.45
N PHE A 41 -0.34 -17.25 -4.94
CA PHE A 41 0.73 -17.97 -5.62
C PHE A 41 0.38 -19.45 -5.78
N ASP A 42 0.88 -20.08 -6.83
CA ASP A 42 0.99 -21.54 -6.88
C ASP A 42 1.97 -21.97 -5.79
N ARG A 43 1.49 -22.75 -4.81
CA ARG A 43 2.31 -23.12 -3.65
C ARG A 43 3.42 -24.11 -3.99
N THR A 44 3.43 -24.69 -5.19
CA THR A 44 4.42 -25.68 -5.62
C THR A 44 5.66 -25.06 -6.26
N ASN A 45 5.51 -23.89 -6.87
CA ASN A 45 6.59 -23.22 -7.62
C ASN A 45 6.73 -21.72 -7.29
N GLY A 46 5.82 -21.14 -6.53
CA GLY A 46 5.84 -19.72 -6.12
C GLY A 46 5.38 -18.73 -7.21
N ALA A 47 4.89 -19.19 -8.36
CA ALA A 47 4.46 -18.32 -9.44
C ALA A 47 3.17 -17.56 -9.07
N PRO A 48 3.06 -16.26 -9.37
CA PRO A 48 1.85 -15.49 -9.08
C PRO A 48 0.70 -15.94 -9.99
N LEU A 49 -0.42 -16.37 -9.42
CA LEU A 49 -1.54 -16.92 -10.20
C LEU A 49 -2.26 -15.86 -11.01
N PHE A 50 -2.33 -14.63 -10.50
CA PHE A 50 -3.12 -13.55 -11.09
C PHE A 50 -2.28 -12.38 -11.61
N GLY A 51 -0.96 -12.56 -11.68
CA GLY A 51 -0.03 -11.51 -12.08
C GLY A 51 0.36 -10.59 -10.92
N LEU A 52 1.56 -10.06 -11.03
CA LEU A 52 2.18 -9.14 -10.10
C LEU A 52 2.91 -8.08 -10.92
N GLU A 53 2.74 -6.81 -10.57
CA GLU A 53 3.42 -5.71 -11.25
C GLU A 53 4.17 -4.82 -10.27
N GLU A 54 5.34 -4.34 -10.70
CA GLU A 54 6.14 -3.37 -9.96
C GLU A 54 5.62 -1.97 -10.29
N ARG A 55 5.07 -1.27 -9.29
CA ARG A 55 4.57 0.11 -9.44
C ARG A 55 5.54 1.09 -8.79
N PRO A 56 5.85 2.23 -9.44
CA PRO A 56 6.59 3.32 -8.80
C PRO A 56 5.85 3.82 -7.55
N VAL A 57 6.59 4.02 -6.47
CA VAL A 57 6.06 4.57 -5.21
C VAL A 57 6.81 5.84 -4.81
N PRO A 58 6.21 6.72 -4.01
CA PRO A 58 6.90 7.91 -3.51
C PRO A 58 8.23 7.55 -2.84
N GLN A 59 9.29 8.28 -3.21
CA GLN A 59 10.60 8.09 -2.61
C GLN A 59 10.76 8.89 -1.33
N SER A 60 11.57 8.38 -0.41
CA SER A 60 11.90 9.09 0.81
C SER A 60 12.73 10.33 0.52
N ASN A 61 12.48 11.38 1.31
CA ASN A 61 13.30 12.58 1.35
C ASN A 61 14.06 12.71 2.69
N VAL A 62 14.00 11.70 3.55
CA VAL A 62 14.65 11.70 4.87
C VAL A 62 16.13 11.41 4.68
N PRO A 63 17.04 12.29 5.15
CA PRO A 63 18.47 12.06 4.99
C PRO A 63 18.91 10.72 5.61
N GLY A 64 19.59 9.90 4.82
CA GLY A 64 20.08 8.58 5.23
C GLY A 64 19.06 7.44 5.09
N GLU A 65 17.79 7.72 4.79
CA GLU A 65 16.78 6.70 4.49
C GLU A 65 16.89 6.24 3.03
N ILE A 66 16.86 4.93 2.80
CA ILE A 66 16.96 4.34 1.46
C ILE A 66 15.64 3.67 1.14
N SER A 67 14.81 4.31 0.32
CA SER A 67 13.53 3.76 -0.15
C SER A 67 13.70 2.92 -1.42
N SER A 68 12.85 1.91 -1.61
CA SER A 68 12.75 1.19 -2.89
C SER A 68 12.04 2.05 -3.95
N PRO A 69 12.51 2.10 -5.21
CA PRO A 69 11.87 2.85 -6.29
C PRO A 69 10.47 2.32 -6.65
N THR A 70 10.27 1.01 -6.52
CA THR A 70 9.02 0.33 -6.86
C THR A 70 8.58 -0.61 -5.74
N GLN A 71 7.29 -0.96 -5.77
CA GLN A 71 6.70 -1.98 -4.91
C GLN A 71 5.82 -2.93 -5.73
N PRO A 72 5.69 -4.20 -5.30
CA PRO A 72 4.90 -5.20 -5.99
C PRO A 72 3.43 -5.07 -5.62
N PHE A 73 2.56 -5.02 -6.64
CA PHE A 73 1.11 -5.00 -6.48
C PHE A 73 0.48 -6.19 -7.21
N PRO A 74 -0.48 -6.90 -6.58
CA PRO A 74 -1.24 -7.92 -7.28
C PRO A 74 -2.11 -7.25 -8.35
N VAL A 75 -2.17 -7.84 -9.54
CA VAL A 75 -3.07 -7.36 -10.61
C VAL A 75 -4.51 -7.78 -10.30
N LYS A 76 -4.71 -8.97 -9.75
CA LYS A 76 -5.98 -9.42 -9.16
C LYS A 76 -5.72 -10.28 -7.91
N PRO A 77 -6.69 -10.35 -6.96
CA PRO A 77 -7.90 -9.54 -6.90
C PRO A 77 -7.59 -8.07 -6.58
N GLU A 78 -8.59 -7.21 -6.73
CA GLU A 78 -8.52 -5.83 -6.25
C GLU A 78 -8.26 -5.78 -4.73
N PRO A 79 -7.75 -4.65 -4.19
CA PRO A 79 -7.56 -4.49 -2.75
C PRO A 79 -8.82 -4.84 -1.97
N ILE A 80 -8.66 -5.65 -0.92
CA ILE A 80 -9.79 -6.13 -0.10
C ILE A 80 -10.18 -5.12 0.99
N ALA A 81 -9.40 -4.04 1.13
CA ALA A 81 -9.64 -2.94 2.04
C ALA A 81 -9.46 -1.60 1.32
N ARG A 82 -9.96 -0.52 1.92
CA ARG A 82 -9.70 0.84 1.43
C ARG A 82 -8.23 1.21 1.68
N ILE A 83 -7.47 1.33 0.60
CA ILE A 83 -6.02 1.67 0.64
C ILE A 83 -5.71 3.08 0.14
N SER A 84 -6.73 3.86 -0.22
CA SER A 84 -6.60 5.25 -0.60
C SER A 84 -7.82 6.05 -0.12
N MET A 85 -7.65 7.37 -0.04
CA MET A 85 -8.70 8.30 0.35
C MET A 85 -8.65 9.51 -0.57
N LYS A 86 -9.82 9.92 -1.06
CA LYS A 86 -10.00 11.17 -1.81
C LYS A 86 -10.32 12.31 -0.85
N LYS A 87 -9.97 13.52 -1.25
CA LYS A 87 -10.21 14.72 -0.43
C LYS A 87 -11.70 14.94 -0.13
N GLU A 88 -12.57 14.52 -1.03
CA GLU A 88 -14.02 14.66 -0.93
C GLU A 88 -14.61 13.69 0.10
N GLU A 89 -13.89 12.62 0.45
CA GLU A 89 -14.29 11.63 1.45
C GLU A 89 -13.97 12.07 2.88
N LEU A 90 -13.35 13.25 3.04
CA LEU A 90 -13.06 13.81 4.34
C LEU A 90 -14.35 14.19 5.09
N PRO A 91 -14.41 13.97 6.41
CA PRO A 91 -15.56 14.36 7.22
C PRO A 91 -16.00 15.82 7.02
N LYS A 92 -17.30 16.06 6.98
CA LYS A 92 -17.86 17.42 7.00
C LYS A 92 -17.70 17.99 8.41
N GLY A 93 -17.22 19.23 8.52
CA GLY A 93 -16.97 19.89 9.81
C GLY A 93 -15.52 19.86 10.30
N ILE A 94 -14.56 19.46 9.46
CA ILE A 94 -13.14 19.65 9.75
C ILE A 94 -12.87 21.16 9.95
N THR A 95 -12.18 21.50 11.04
CA THR A 95 -11.82 22.89 11.34
C THR A 95 -11.02 23.52 10.19
N PRO A 96 -11.16 24.82 9.93
CA PRO A 96 -10.41 25.50 8.86
C PRO A 96 -8.90 25.26 8.93
N ASP A 97 -8.33 25.14 10.13
CA ASP A 97 -6.90 24.87 10.34
C ASP A 97 -6.50 23.45 9.99
N SER A 98 -7.35 22.48 10.30
CA SER A 98 -7.15 21.08 9.90
C SER A 98 -7.27 20.94 8.38
N LEU A 99 -8.24 21.64 7.75
CA LEU A 99 -8.35 21.68 6.28
C LEU A 99 -7.15 22.35 5.63
N ARG A 100 -6.61 23.42 6.22
CA ARG A 100 -5.38 24.08 5.75
C ARG A 100 -4.21 23.10 5.78
N THR A 101 -4.04 22.40 6.90
CA THR A 101 -2.98 21.40 7.10
C THR A 101 -3.07 20.25 6.11
N VAL A 102 -4.26 19.71 5.85
CA VAL A 102 -4.47 18.66 4.85
C VAL A 102 -4.15 19.17 3.44
N LYS A 103 -4.50 20.42 3.10
CA LYS A 103 -4.18 21.00 1.79
C LYS A 103 -2.68 21.25 1.60
N THR A 104 -1.99 21.69 2.65
CA THR A 104 -0.55 22.02 2.58
C THR A 104 0.34 20.79 2.72
N CYS A 105 -0.04 19.83 3.58
CA CYS A 105 0.78 18.66 3.90
C CYS A 105 0.36 17.42 3.09
N GLY A 106 -0.90 17.30 2.67
CA GLY A 106 -1.36 16.20 1.81
C GLY A 106 -0.80 16.22 0.37
N ARG A 107 -0.20 17.35 -0.07
CA ARG A 107 0.58 17.44 -1.31
C ARG A 107 2.07 17.17 -1.12
N SER A 108 2.53 17.10 0.12
CA SER A 108 3.94 17.06 0.48
C SER A 108 4.22 15.79 1.26
N THR A 109 4.62 14.72 0.57
CA THR A 109 5.35 13.60 1.19
C THR A 109 6.70 14.04 1.79
N ASN A 110 7.11 15.31 1.61
CA ASN A 110 8.31 15.88 2.21
C ASN A 110 8.10 16.24 3.68
N SER A 111 8.71 15.47 4.58
CA SER A 111 8.37 15.44 6.01
C SER A 111 8.93 16.56 6.91
N LYS A 112 9.64 17.59 6.42
CA LYS A 112 10.38 18.48 7.36
C LYS A 112 10.11 19.98 7.32
N THR A 113 9.47 20.55 6.30
CA THR A 113 9.43 22.03 6.22
C THR A 113 8.04 22.65 6.07
N LEU A 114 7.06 21.99 5.42
CA LEU A 114 5.82 22.69 5.05
C LEU A 114 4.73 22.73 6.13
N CYS A 115 4.68 21.77 7.05
CA CYS A 115 3.62 21.72 8.07
C CYS A 115 3.85 22.70 9.24
N ARG A 116 5.05 23.28 9.37
CA ARG A 116 5.34 24.28 10.42
C ARG A 116 4.67 25.63 10.14
N SER A 117 4.40 26.00 8.89
CA SER A 117 3.77 27.30 8.57
C SER A 117 2.26 27.34 8.84
N ALA A 118 1.64 26.20 9.18
CA ALA A 118 0.23 26.14 9.59
C ALA A 118 0.03 26.40 11.10
N ARG A 119 1.12 26.37 11.88
CA ARG A 119 1.14 26.95 13.23
C ARG A 119 1.57 28.41 13.09
N GLY A 120 0.59 29.31 12.99
CA GLY A 120 0.85 30.74 13.16
C GLY A 120 1.47 31.00 14.53
N ASN A 121 2.42 31.95 14.54
CA ASN A 121 3.10 32.62 15.67
C ASN A 121 2.76 32.11 17.08
#